data_AF-A0A359LX26-F1
#
_entry.id   AF-A0A359LX26-F1
#
_cell.length_a   1.000
_cell.length_b   1.000
_cell.length_c   1.000
_cell.angle_alpha   90.00
_cell.angle_beta   90.00
_cell.angle_gamma   90.00
#
_symmetry.space_group_name_H-M   'P 1'
#
loop_
_entity.id
_entity.type
_entity.pdbx_description
1 polymer ?
#
loop_
_entity_poly.entity_id
_entity_poly.type
_entity_poly.pdbx_seq_one_letter_code
_entity_poly.pdbx_strand_id
1 'polypeptide(L)'
;MTIGRRGFLAAAAGGAAAAAAPPAAAERYRKLDQVLAQPVLKKQHFDKPVILESVELLRLENRFLCRVRSRDGAEGISVAHGDMIKLYPIFLRNLQPFFLGKDARELDLILEKVFIYGFNFRYNGISLGLPLATIEFAILDMLGRIAGKPVGQLIGEIHNPEVGVYMATEWREKPVEESIRLIQGAVAEHDVRALKIKVGGLMFMTTDMYAQGPPGRTEAMIPLVRKTFGDKMALYADSNSFYSVKEAIRVGKLLEQYKYRYFEEPVMFDHLEEIKAVADALAIPVANGEQDYSFYGFRWLLAND
;
A
#
# COMPACT_ATOMS: atom_id res chain seq x y z
N MET A 1 34.88 -14.52 -6.78
CA MET A 1 34.43 -13.58 -5.72
C MET A 1 33.36 -12.68 -6.32
N THR A 2 32.09 -12.99 -6.08
CA THR A 2 30.95 -12.29 -6.67
C THR A 2 30.48 -11.20 -5.70
N ILE A 3 30.82 -9.95 -6.00
CA ILE A 3 30.41 -8.79 -5.22
C ILE A 3 28.91 -8.57 -5.49
N GLY A 4 28.07 -9.01 -4.55
CA GLY A 4 26.63 -8.70 -4.56
C GLY A 4 26.35 -7.26 -4.13
N ARG A 5 25.14 -6.75 -4.42
CA ARG A 5 24.69 -5.37 -4.11
C ARG A 5 24.96 -4.91 -2.66
N ARG A 6 25.08 -5.81 -1.69
CA ARG A 6 25.48 -5.49 -0.31
C ARG A 6 26.89 -4.88 -0.19
N GLY A 7 27.78 -5.08 -1.18
CA GLY A 7 29.14 -4.56 -1.18
C GLY A 7 29.35 -3.23 -1.91
N PHE A 8 28.36 -2.73 -2.67
CA PHE A 8 28.55 -1.52 -3.48
C PHE A 8 28.40 -0.21 -2.67
N LEU A 9 27.80 -0.28 -1.47
CA LEU A 9 27.62 0.88 -0.60
C LEU A 9 28.90 1.34 0.11
N ALA A 10 30.00 0.58 0.02
CA ALA A 10 31.28 0.96 0.63
C ALA A 10 32.18 1.82 -0.29
N ALA A 11 31.88 1.96 -1.58
CA ALA A 11 32.82 2.56 -2.56
C ALA A 11 32.32 3.81 -3.29
N ALA A 12 31.08 4.28 -3.04
CA ALA A 12 30.51 5.43 -3.73
C ALA A 12 30.46 6.72 -2.88
N ALA A 13 31.40 6.91 -1.96
CA ALA A 13 31.54 8.12 -1.14
C ALA A 13 32.36 9.24 -1.83
N GLY A 14 32.30 9.35 -3.16
CA GLY A 14 33.08 10.31 -3.92
C GLY A 14 32.26 10.98 -5.03
N GLY A 15 31.80 12.20 -4.77
CA GLY A 15 31.51 13.17 -5.83
C GLY A 15 30.04 13.34 -6.24
N ALA A 16 29.22 13.91 -5.35
CA ALA A 16 28.18 14.87 -5.70
C ALA A 16 27.79 15.61 -4.42
N ALA A 17 27.73 16.95 -4.47
CA ALA A 17 27.25 17.75 -3.36
C ALA A 17 25.73 17.55 -3.21
N ALA A 18 25.33 16.42 -2.63
CA ALA A 18 24.02 16.28 -2.04
C ALA A 18 24.00 17.17 -0.79
N ALA A 19 23.06 18.11 -0.72
CA ALA A 19 22.79 18.83 0.52
C ALA A 19 22.64 17.78 1.61
N ALA A 20 23.56 17.79 2.59
CA ALA A 20 23.55 16.82 3.66
C ALA A 20 22.19 16.93 4.37
N ALA A 21 21.46 15.82 4.46
CA ALA A 21 20.22 15.79 5.21
C ALA A 21 20.48 16.34 6.62
N PRO A 22 19.53 17.10 7.22
CA PRO A 22 19.68 17.55 8.60
C PRO A 22 20.09 16.38 9.50
N PRO A 23 20.92 16.58 10.54
CA PRO A 23 21.48 15.48 11.33
C PRO A 23 20.44 14.47 11.82
N ALA A 24 19.23 14.93 12.14
CA ALA A 24 18.09 14.09 12.52
C ALA A 24 17.55 13.21 11.37
N ALA A 25 17.44 13.74 10.16
CA ALA A 25 16.99 12.98 8.99
C ALA A 25 18.04 11.93 8.57
N ALA A 26 19.33 12.27 8.64
CA ALA A 26 20.41 11.31 8.39
C ALA A 26 20.38 10.12 9.37
N GLU A 27 20.05 10.37 10.64
CA GLU A 27 19.85 9.31 11.64
C GLU A 27 18.66 8.42 11.30
N ARG A 28 17.50 9.02 10.96
CA ARG A 28 16.30 8.28 10.57
C ARG A 28 16.57 7.36 9.39
N TYR A 29 17.24 7.87 8.35
CA TYR A 29 17.63 7.07 7.20
C TYR A 29 18.53 5.89 7.56
N ARG A 30 19.54 6.10 8.42
CA ARG A 30 20.43 5.02 8.86
C ARG A 30 19.65 3.91 9.60
N LYS A 31 18.71 4.28 10.46
CA LYS A 31 17.86 3.33 11.18
C LYS A 31 16.96 2.55 10.21
N LEU A 32 16.36 3.22 9.23
CA LEU A 32 15.55 2.55 8.20
C LEU A 32 16.38 1.57 7.36
N ASP A 33 17.61 1.92 7.00
CA ASP A 33 18.52 1.02 6.27
C ASP A 33 18.88 -0.23 7.08
N GLN A 34 19.10 -0.07 8.40
CA GLN A 34 19.34 -1.19 9.31
C GLN A 34 18.12 -2.12 9.42
N VAL A 35 16.91 -1.57 9.38
CA VAL A 35 15.67 -2.36 9.37
C VAL A 35 15.50 -3.10 8.05
N LEU A 36 15.69 -2.42 6.91
CA LEU A 36 15.59 -3.03 5.57
C LEU A 36 16.60 -4.15 5.32
N ALA A 37 17.73 -4.17 6.04
CA ALA A 37 18.74 -5.21 5.93
C ALA A 37 18.39 -6.51 6.67
N GLN A 38 17.39 -6.48 7.55
CA GLN A 38 16.98 -7.64 8.36
C GLN A 38 16.07 -8.58 7.56
N PRO A 39 16.17 -9.91 7.78
CA PRO A 39 15.22 -10.84 7.19
C PRO A 39 13.83 -10.63 7.80
N VAL A 40 12.80 -10.71 6.96
CA VAL A 40 11.39 -10.61 7.35
C VAL A 40 10.85 -12.00 7.69
N LEU A 41 11.07 -13.01 6.84
CA LEU A 41 10.57 -14.35 7.10
C LEU A 41 11.36 -15.04 8.22
N LYS A 42 10.64 -15.47 9.26
CA LYS A 42 11.17 -16.26 10.38
C LYS A 42 11.42 -17.71 9.96
N LYS A 43 12.60 -17.98 9.40
CA LYS A 43 13.00 -19.31 8.91
C LYS A 43 13.07 -20.40 9.97
N GLN A 44 13.19 -20.04 11.26
CA GLN A 44 13.30 -20.99 12.37
C GLN A 44 12.07 -21.90 12.55
N HIS A 45 10.97 -21.64 11.83
CA HIS A 45 9.78 -22.48 11.84
C HIS A 45 9.86 -23.66 10.85
N PHE A 46 10.94 -23.81 10.08
CA PHE A 46 11.03 -24.77 8.98
C PHE A 46 12.36 -25.53 8.94
N ASP A 47 12.35 -26.77 9.42
CA ASP A 47 13.56 -27.62 9.48
C ASP A 47 13.95 -28.25 8.14
N LYS A 48 13.01 -28.29 7.18
CA LYS A 48 13.19 -28.92 5.85
C LYS A 48 12.96 -27.92 4.73
N PRO A 49 13.63 -28.07 3.57
CA PRO A 49 13.32 -27.31 2.36
C PRO A 49 11.85 -27.41 1.97
N VAL A 50 11.23 -26.29 1.59
CA VAL A 50 9.86 -26.25 1.08
C VAL A 50 9.92 -25.91 -0.40
N ILE A 51 10.16 -26.93 -1.23
CA ILE A 51 10.42 -26.72 -2.66
C ILE A 51 9.11 -26.48 -3.41
N LEU A 52 8.98 -25.31 -4.05
CA LEU A 52 7.83 -24.96 -4.89
C LEU A 52 7.77 -25.87 -6.12
N GLU A 53 6.74 -26.72 -6.18
CA GLU A 53 6.45 -27.62 -7.30
C GLU A 53 5.54 -26.96 -8.32
N SER A 54 4.51 -26.23 -7.87
CA SER A 54 3.61 -25.50 -8.76
C SER A 54 3.33 -24.09 -8.25
N VAL A 55 3.10 -23.19 -9.20
CA VAL A 55 2.51 -21.87 -8.99
C VAL A 55 1.45 -21.72 -10.07
N GLU A 56 0.19 -21.69 -9.70
CA GLU A 56 -0.95 -21.73 -10.61
C GLU A 56 -1.77 -20.45 -10.48
N LEU A 57 -2.20 -19.90 -11.62
CA LEU A 57 -3.18 -18.82 -11.67
C LEU A 57 -4.52 -19.40 -12.08
N LEU A 58 -5.41 -19.57 -11.11
CA LEU A 58 -6.75 -20.09 -11.29
C LEU A 58 -7.70 -18.93 -11.55
N ARG A 59 -8.70 -19.15 -12.41
CA ARG A 59 -9.71 -18.15 -12.74
C ARG A 59 -11.09 -18.64 -12.32
N LEU A 60 -11.81 -17.80 -11.59
CA LEU A 60 -13.21 -18.00 -11.25
C LEU A 60 -13.99 -16.74 -11.68
N GLU A 61 -14.77 -16.87 -12.76
CA GLU A 61 -15.48 -15.74 -13.39
C GLU A 61 -14.51 -14.62 -13.78
N ASN A 62 -14.65 -13.44 -13.16
CA ASN A 62 -13.82 -12.26 -13.35
C ASN A 62 -12.77 -12.07 -12.23
N ARG A 63 -12.55 -13.11 -11.42
CA ARG A 63 -11.56 -13.10 -10.34
C ARG A 63 -10.47 -14.13 -10.60
N PHE A 64 -9.31 -13.87 -10.02
CA PHE A 64 -8.18 -14.77 -10.06
C PHE A 64 -7.76 -15.17 -8.65
N LEU A 65 -7.32 -16.42 -8.52
CA LEU A 65 -6.72 -17.00 -7.33
C LEU A 65 -5.33 -17.49 -7.72
N CYS A 66 -4.35 -17.33 -6.84
CA CYS A 66 -3.10 -18.07 -6.98
C CYS A 66 -3.11 -19.26 -6.04
N ARG A 67 -2.69 -20.42 -6.54
CA ARG A 67 -2.39 -21.60 -5.74
C ARG A 67 -0.92 -21.96 -5.90
N VAL A 68 -0.23 -22.22 -4.81
CA VAL A 68 1.11 -22.80 -4.81
C VAL A 68 1.09 -24.16 -4.15
N ARG A 69 1.92 -25.08 -4.63
CA ARG A 69 2.12 -26.40 -4.03
C ARG A 69 3.60 -26.66 -3.85
N SER A 70 3.96 -27.24 -2.71
CA SER A 70 5.31 -27.79 -2.47
C SER A 70 5.41 -29.25 -2.94
N ARG A 71 6.64 -29.73 -3.19
CA ARG A 71 6.88 -31.14 -3.58
C ARG A 71 6.37 -32.17 -2.56
N ASP A 72 6.29 -31.79 -1.29
CA ASP A 72 5.79 -32.64 -0.21
C ASP A 72 4.25 -32.56 -0.08
N GLY A 73 3.58 -31.86 -1.00
CA GLY A 73 2.11 -31.79 -1.10
C GLY A 73 1.46 -30.67 -0.29
N ALA A 74 2.21 -29.87 0.46
CA ALA A 74 1.63 -28.70 1.14
C ALA A 74 1.15 -27.64 0.13
N GLU A 75 0.07 -26.94 0.45
CA GLU A 75 -0.58 -25.98 -0.44
C GLU A 75 -0.89 -24.65 0.26
N GLY A 76 -0.84 -23.56 -0.51
CA GLY A 76 -1.31 -22.24 -0.09
C GLY A 76 -2.00 -21.50 -1.23
N ILE A 77 -2.88 -20.57 -0.86
CA ILE A 77 -3.77 -19.85 -1.77
C ILE A 77 -3.78 -18.36 -1.43
N SER A 78 -3.90 -17.53 -2.45
CA SER A 78 -4.23 -16.10 -2.30
C SER A 78 -5.32 -15.67 -3.29
N VAL A 79 -6.06 -14.63 -2.92
CA VAL A 79 -6.99 -13.94 -3.83
C VAL A 79 -6.21 -12.83 -4.52
N ALA A 80 -6.22 -12.81 -5.85
CA ALA A 80 -5.54 -11.78 -6.62
C ALA A 80 -6.37 -10.49 -6.66
N HIS A 81 -5.70 -9.34 -6.80
CA HIS A 81 -6.36 -8.06 -7.04
C HIS A 81 -7.20 -8.09 -8.34
N GLY A 82 -8.28 -7.31 -8.40
CA GLY A 82 -9.19 -7.29 -9.56
C GLY A 82 -8.51 -6.95 -10.88
N ASP A 83 -7.47 -6.11 -10.84
CA ASP A 83 -6.66 -5.76 -12.01
C ASP A 83 -5.79 -6.91 -12.54
N MET A 84 -5.76 -8.07 -11.89
CA MET A 84 -5.08 -9.25 -12.43
C MET A 84 -5.58 -9.62 -13.83
N ILE A 85 -6.82 -9.28 -14.18
CA ILE A 85 -7.33 -9.45 -15.56
C ILE A 85 -6.50 -8.72 -16.61
N LYS A 86 -5.84 -7.61 -16.26
CA LYS A 86 -4.93 -6.84 -17.12
C LYS A 86 -3.48 -7.36 -17.01
N LEU A 87 -3.13 -8.02 -15.91
CA LEU A 87 -1.76 -8.31 -15.51
C LEU A 87 -1.38 -9.80 -15.53
N TYR A 88 -2.33 -10.71 -15.78
CA TYR A 88 -2.07 -12.15 -15.84
C TYR A 88 -0.96 -12.55 -16.84
N PRO A 89 -0.71 -11.84 -17.97
CA PRO A 89 0.43 -12.18 -18.82
C PRO A 89 1.77 -12.00 -18.10
N ILE A 90 1.93 -10.98 -17.26
CA ILE A 90 3.12 -10.78 -16.42
C ILE A 90 3.23 -11.89 -15.39
N PHE A 91 2.11 -12.26 -14.75
CA PHE A 91 2.09 -13.41 -13.84
C PHE A 91 2.65 -14.68 -14.53
N LEU A 92 2.07 -15.07 -15.66
CA LEU A 92 2.36 -16.34 -16.32
C LEU A 92 3.74 -16.36 -17.00
N ARG A 93 4.18 -15.24 -17.58
CA ARG A 93 5.39 -15.21 -18.42
C ARG A 93 6.62 -14.75 -17.68
N ASN A 94 6.48 -13.82 -16.74
CA ASN A 94 7.61 -13.16 -16.07
C ASN A 94 7.86 -13.71 -14.66
N LEU A 95 6.80 -14.08 -13.94
CA LEU A 95 6.90 -14.48 -12.54
C LEU A 95 6.85 -15.99 -12.36
N GLN A 96 5.77 -16.65 -12.79
CA GLN A 96 5.54 -18.08 -12.57
C GLN A 96 6.78 -18.95 -12.87
N PRO A 97 7.48 -18.83 -14.02
CA PRO A 97 8.65 -19.66 -14.32
C PRO A 97 9.82 -19.43 -13.35
N PHE A 98 9.93 -18.23 -12.79
CA PHE A 98 10.98 -17.90 -11.82
C PHE A 98 10.78 -18.65 -10.50
N PHE A 99 9.55 -18.86 -10.03
CA PHE A 99 9.32 -19.42 -8.69
C PHE A 99 9.52 -20.93 -8.61
N LEU A 100 9.33 -21.66 -9.71
CA LEU A 100 9.40 -23.13 -9.72
C LEU A 100 10.77 -23.65 -9.28
N GLY A 101 10.76 -24.69 -8.45
CA GLY A 101 11.95 -25.36 -7.92
C GLY A 101 12.70 -24.60 -6.83
N LYS A 102 12.25 -23.42 -6.41
CA LYS A 102 12.87 -22.65 -5.33
C LYS A 102 12.38 -23.10 -3.96
N ASP A 103 13.25 -22.99 -2.97
CA ASP A 103 12.90 -23.21 -1.57
C ASP A 103 12.14 -21.98 -1.05
N ALA A 104 10.85 -22.14 -0.73
CA ALA A 104 9.99 -21.07 -0.23
C ALA A 104 10.49 -20.44 1.08
N ARG A 105 11.36 -21.12 1.84
CA ARG A 105 12.03 -20.54 3.01
C ARG A 105 12.97 -19.40 2.66
N GLU A 106 13.38 -19.27 1.40
CA GLU A 106 14.22 -18.18 0.89
C GLU A 106 13.40 -17.00 0.35
N LEU A 107 12.15 -16.83 0.80
CA LEU A 107 11.19 -15.85 0.25
C LEU A 107 11.81 -14.45 0.08
N ASP A 108 12.46 -13.88 1.09
CA ASP A 108 13.14 -12.58 1.01
C ASP A 108 14.11 -12.49 -0.17
N LEU A 109 14.93 -13.54 -0.38
CA LEU A 109 15.89 -13.60 -1.47
C LEU A 109 15.18 -13.78 -2.83
N ILE A 110 14.12 -14.59 -2.87
CA ILE A 110 13.31 -14.79 -4.08
C ILE A 110 12.70 -13.45 -4.52
N LEU A 111 12.12 -12.70 -3.59
CA LEU A 111 11.55 -11.38 -3.83
C LEU A 111 12.61 -10.37 -4.27
N GLU A 112 13.85 -10.44 -3.80
CA GLU A 112 14.93 -9.59 -4.33
C GLU A 112 15.31 -9.97 -5.77
N LYS A 113 15.48 -11.28 -6.03
CA LYS A 113 16.03 -11.78 -7.30
C LYS A 113 15.01 -11.79 -8.44
N VAL A 114 13.72 -11.87 -8.15
CA VAL A 114 12.67 -11.87 -9.18
C VAL A 114 12.65 -10.57 -9.98
N PHE A 115 13.03 -9.44 -9.39
CA PHE A 115 13.17 -8.17 -10.11
C PHE A 115 14.30 -8.20 -11.14
N ILE A 116 15.37 -8.95 -10.90
CA ILE A 116 16.51 -9.06 -11.81
C ILE A 116 16.22 -10.03 -12.95
N TYR A 117 15.53 -11.13 -12.64
CA TYR A 117 15.14 -12.13 -13.62
C TYR A 117 14.36 -11.49 -14.77
N GLY A 118 14.77 -11.76 -16.02
CA GLY A 118 14.10 -11.24 -17.21
C GLY A 118 14.02 -9.72 -17.30
N PHE A 119 14.85 -8.97 -16.55
CA PHE A 119 14.74 -7.52 -16.41
C PHE A 119 13.37 -7.05 -15.87
N ASN A 120 12.76 -7.85 -14.98
CA ASN A 120 11.45 -7.57 -14.41
C ASN A 120 11.35 -6.18 -13.75
N PHE A 121 12.45 -5.63 -13.24
CA PHE A 121 12.50 -4.28 -12.67
C PHE A 121 12.02 -3.17 -13.63
N ARG A 122 11.96 -3.42 -14.94
CA ARG A 122 11.39 -2.47 -15.92
C ARG A 122 9.85 -2.41 -15.88
N TYR A 123 9.20 -3.39 -15.25
CA TYR A 123 7.75 -3.46 -15.05
C TYR A 123 7.33 -3.05 -13.63
N ASN A 124 8.22 -2.42 -12.86
CA ASN A 124 7.95 -1.97 -11.49
C ASN A 124 6.66 -1.16 -11.37
N GLY A 125 6.13 -1.07 -10.15
CA GLY A 125 4.80 -0.55 -9.91
C GLY A 125 3.75 -1.64 -9.92
N ILE A 126 2.51 -1.22 -10.13
CA ILE A 126 1.32 -2.09 -10.12
C ILE A 126 1.48 -3.28 -11.07
N SER A 127 2.12 -3.07 -12.24
CA SER A 127 2.28 -4.08 -13.30
C SER A 127 3.01 -5.35 -12.84
N LEU A 128 4.09 -5.22 -12.06
CA LEU A 128 4.82 -6.35 -11.48
C LEU A 128 4.39 -6.63 -10.04
N GLY A 129 4.13 -5.57 -9.26
CA GLY A 129 3.84 -5.63 -7.83
C GLY A 129 2.58 -6.43 -7.52
N LEU A 130 1.47 -6.20 -8.24
CA LEU A 130 0.22 -6.94 -7.99
C LEU A 130 0.37 -8.44 -8.27
N PRO A 131 0.89 -8.90 -9.43
CA PRO A 131 1.15 -10.31 -9.66
C PRO A 131 2.16 -10.93 -8.68
N LEU A 132 3.19 -10.18 -8.29
CA LEU A 132 4.20 -10.65 -7.35
C LEU A 132 3.62 -10.85 -5.95
N ALA A 133 2.91 -9.85 -5.42
CA ALA A 133 2.24 -9.94 -4.11
C ALA A 133 1.21 -11.07 -4.08
N THR A 134 0.53 -11.33 -5.21
CA THR A 134 -0.38 -12.47 -5.34
C THR A 134 0.35 -13.80 -5.09
N ILE A 135 1.53 -14.01 -5.69
CA ILE A 135 2.33 -15.23 -5.46
C ILE A 135 2.87 -15.27 -4.03
N GLU A 136 3.41 -14.16 -3.54
CA GLU A 136 3.96 -14.03 -2.19
C GLU A 136 2.94 -14.41 -1.11
N PHE A 137 1.71 -13.91 -1.19
CA PHE A 137 0.66 -14.23 -0.24
C PHE A 137 0.27 -15.71 -0.27
N ALA A 138 0.26 -16.35 -1.45
CA ALA A 138 -0.01 -17.79 -1.54
C ALA A 138 1.12 -18.61 -0.92
N ILE A 139 2.38 -18.18 -1.08
CA ILE A 139 3.53 -18.79 -0.41
C ILE A 139 3.45 -18.61 1.11
N LEU A 140 3.11 -17.42 1.60
CA LEU A 140 2.97 -17.15 3.03
C LEU A 140 1.81 -17.95 3.66
N ASP A 141 0.68 -18.12 2.96
CA ASP A 141 -0.40 -19.01 3.41
C ASP A 141 0.07 -20.46 3.50
N MET A 142 0.79 -20.96 2.49
CA MET A 142 1.38 -22.31 2.52
C MET A 142 2.32 -22.50 3.72
N LEU A 143 3.25 -21.56 3.90
CA LEU A 143 4.23 -21.58 4.99
C LEU A 143 3.55 -21.48 6.37
N GLY A 144 2.49 -20.67 6.49
CA GLY A 144 1.69 -20.56 7.71
C GLY A 144 1.01 -21.87 8.08
N ARG A 145 0.42 -22.56 7.09
CA ARG A 145 -0.18 -23.88 7.27
C ARG A 145 0.84 -24.93 7.70
N ILE A 146 2.01 -24.97 7.06
CA ILE A 146 3.12 -25.87 7.45
C ILE A 146 3.55 -25.62 8.90
N ALA A 147 3.68 -24.35 9.29
CA ALA A 147 4.11 -23.96 10.63
C ALA A 147 3.00 -24.03 11.70
N GLY A 148 1.74 -24.22 11.30
CA GLY A 148 0.58 -24.10 12.19
C GLY A 148 0.43 -22.70 12.78
N LYS A 149 0.76 -21.65 12.03
CA LYS A 149 0.81 -20.25 12.50
C LYS A 149 0.11 -19.28 11.55
N PRO A 150 -0.52 -18.21 12.08
CA PRO A 150 -0.97 -17.10 11.24
C PRO A 150 0.23 -16.41 10.57
N VAL A 151 0.03 -15.92 9.34
CA VAL A 151 1.09 -15.25 8.54
C VAL A 151 1.79 -14.13 9.33
N GLY A 152 1.06 -13.34 10.10
CA GLY A 152 1.64 -12.27 10.92
C GLY A 152 2.72 -12.75 11.90
N GLN A 153 2.63 -13.98 12.41
CA GLN A 153 3.67 -14.57 13.27
C GLN A 153 4.89 -15.06 12.48
N LEU A 154 4.77 -15.28 11.17
CA LEU A 154 5.88 -15.65 10.30
C LEU A 154 6.75 -14.44 9.92
N ILE A 155 6.16 -13.24 9.89
CA ILE A 155 6.81 -12.02 9.41
C ILE A 155 7.01 -10.95 10.51
N GLY A 156 6.55 -11.22 11.74
CA GLY A 156 6.63 -10.24 12.82
C GLY A 156 6.12 -10.78 14.15
N GLU A 157 6.11 -9.92 15.17
CA GLU A 157 5.44 -10.18 16.45
C GLU A 157 4.07 -9.52 16.46
N ILE A 158 3.07 -10.21 17.00
CA ILE A 158 1.71 -9.66 17.10
C ILE A 158 1.63 -8.77 18.34
N HIS A 159 1.74 -7.46 18.13
CA HIS A 159 1.62 -6.47 19.20
C HIS A 159 0.16 -6.13 19.55
N ASN A 160 -0.72 -6.10 18.54
CA ASN A 160 -2.13 -5.74 18.68
C ASN A 160 -2.99 -6.90 18.13
N PRO A 161 -3.56 -7.76 18.98
CA PRO A 161 -4.42 -8.86 18.55
C PRO A 161 -5.79 -8.38 18.05
N GLU A 162 -6.19 -7.16 18.42
CA GLU A 162 -7.41 -6.50 17.96
C GLU A 162 -7.05 -5.19 17.24
N VAL A 163 -7.73 -4.89 16.14
CA VAL A 163 -7.50 -3.68 15.34
C VAL A 163 -8.79 -2.92 15.12
N GLY A 164 -8.71 -1.59 15.19
CA GLY A 164 -9.83 -0.72 14.82
C GLY A 164 -10.01 -0.71 13.30
N VAL A 165 -11.25 -0.87 12.85
CA VAL A 165 -11.63 -0.80 11.44
C VAL A 165 -12.43 0.47 11.20
N TYR A 166 -12.20 1.12 10.07
CA TYR A 166 -13.02 2.23 9.60
C TYR A 166 -13.72 1.84 8.31
N MET A 167 -14.91 2.41 8.08
CA MET A 167 -15.62 2.28 6.82
C MET A 167 -15.06 3.31 5.83
N ALA A 168 -14.66 2.89 4.64
CA ALA A 168 -14.31 3.78 3.54
C ALA A 168 -15.47 3.85 2.55
N THR A 169 -15.76 5.03 2.03
CA THR A 169 -16.84 5.21 1.03
C THR A 169 -16.24 5.72 -0.27
N GLU A 170 -16.81 5.34 -1.41
CA GLU A 170 -16.30 5.71 -2.75
C GLU A 170 -17.20 6.71 -3.50
N TRP A 171 -18.27 7.21 -2.87
CA TRP A 171 -19.34 7.99 -3.52
C TRP A 171 -18.99 9.46 -3.80
N ARG A 172 -17.89 9.73 -4.50
CA ARG A 172 -17.45 11.09 -4.83
C ARG A 172 -18.26 11.74 -5.95
N GLU A 173 -18.81 10.93 -6.86
CA GLU A 173 -19.58 11.33 -8.04
C GLU A 173 -21.04 11.73 -7.73
N LYS A 174 -21.55 11.31 -6.57
CA LYS A 174 -22.96 11.50 -6.20
C LYS A 174 -23.20 12.88 -5.57
N PRO A 175 -24.42 13.45 -5.66
CA PRO A 175 -24.80 14.63 -4.88
C PRO A 175 -24.53 14.44 -3.39
N VAL A 176 -24.24 15.53 -2.67
CA VAL A 176 -23.84 15.49 -1.24
C VAL A 176 -24.90 14.77 -0.40
N GLU A 177 -26.16 15.11 -0.60
CA GLU A 177 -27.30 14.56 0.14
C GLU A 177 -27.48 13.06 -0.13
N GLU A 178 -27.24 12.62 -1.37
CA GLU A 178 -27.28 11.20 -1.71
C GLU A 178 -26.13 10.43 -1.05
N SER A 179 -24.91 10.95 -1.14
CA SER A 179 -23.76 10.36 -0.46
C SER A 179 -23.99 10.23 1.04
N ILE A 180 -24.51 11.25 1.72
CA ILE A 180 -24.79 11.17 3.16
C ILE A 180 -25.79 10.06 3.48
N ARG A 181 -26.87 9.91 2.71
CA ARG A 181 -27.84 8.83 2.93
C ARG A 181 -27.21 7.45 2.79
N LEU A 182 -26.35 7.26 1.78
CA LEU A 182 -25.62 6.01 1.58
C LEU A 182 -24.63 5.76 2.74
N ILE A 183 -23.93 6.80 3.20
CA ILE A 183 -23.01 6.70 4.36
C ILE A 183 -23.77 6.32 5.62
N GLN A 184 -24.93 6.92 5.88
CA GLN A 184 -25.76 6.56 7.03
C GLN A 184 -26.20 5.10 6.97
N GLY A 185 -26.58 4.60 5.79
CA GLY A 185 -26.92 3.19 5.58
C GLY A 185 -25.74 2.26 5.92
N ALA A 186 -24.57 2.50 5.34
CA ALA A 186 -23.37 1.70 5.58
C ALA A 186 -22.89 1.75 7.05
N VAL A 187 -22.99 2.92 7.69
CA VAL A 187 -22.63 3.08 9.10
C VAL A 187 -23.59 2.28 10.00
N ALA A 188 -24.89 2.33 9.71
CA ALA A 188 -25.90 1.60 10.46
C ALA A 188 -25.82 0.08 10.28
N GLU A 189 -25.51 -0.39 9.06
CA GLU A 189 -25.39 -1.81 8.75
C GLU A 189 -24.23 -2.47 9.51
N HIS A 190 -23.12 -1.75 9.69
CA HIS A 190 -21.88 -2.31 10.21
C HIS A 190 -21.48 -1.81 11.62
N ASP A 191 -22.32 -0.98 12.26
CA ASP A 191 -22.07 -0.34 13.58
C ASP A 191 -20.65 0.25 13.73
N VAL A 192 -20.21 0.97 12.70
CA VAL A 192 -18.83 1.49 12.65
C VAL A 192 -18.68 2.77 13.46
N ARG A 193 -17.51 2.93 14.09
CA ARG A 193 -17.14 4.10 14.90
C ARG A 193 -16.12 5.02 14.22
N ALA A 194 -15.71 4.65 13.00
CA ALA A 194 -14.75 5.38 12.20
C ALA A 194 -15.13 5.34 10.72
N LEU A 195 -14.96 6.47 10.04
CA LEU A 195 -15.42 6.69 8.67
C LEU A 195 -14.39 7.51 7.88
N LYS A 196 -14.03 7.04 6.68
CA LYS A 196 -13.26 7.79 5.69
C LYS A 196 -14.16 8.19 4.53
N ILE A 197 -14.28 9.49 4.30
CA ILE A 197 -15.06 10.07 3.19
C ILE A 197 -14.16 10.52 2.05
N LYS A 198 -14.74 10.65 0.86
CA LYS A 198 -14.06 11.23 -0.30
C LYS A 198 -14.29 12.74 -0.34
N VAL A 199 -13.20 13.48 -0.39
CA VAL A 199 -13.17 14.92 -0.72
C VAL A 199 -12.54 15.11 -2.09
N GLY A 200 -12.68 16.30 -2.67
CA GLY A 200 -12.22 16.56 -4.04
C GLY A 200 -13.20 16.06 -5.09
N GLY A 201 -12.76 16.01 -6.34
CA GLY A 201 -13.64 15.84 -7.49
C GLY A 201 -13.00 15.10 -8.66
N LEU A 202 -12.24 14.04 -8.42
CA LEU A 202 -11.62 13.23 -9.47
C LEU A 202 -12.70 12.60 -10.37
N MET A 203 -12.66 12.92 -11.67
CA MET A 203 -13.64 12.46 -12.67
C MET A 203 -13.16 11.18 -13.38
N PHE A 204 -12.91 10.11 -12.61
CA PHE A 204 -12.26 8.88 -13.11
C PHE A 204 -13.17 7.95 -13.94
N MET A 205 -14.48 8.19 -13.97
CA MET A 205 -15.46 7.36 -14.68
C MET A 205 -15.86 7.90 -16.05
N THR A 206 -15.23 8.98 -16.51
CA THR A 206 -15.53 9.60 -17.81
C THR A 206 -14.28 9.67 -18.66
N THR A 207 -14.47 9.60 -19.98
CA THR A 207 -13.41 9.82 -20.98
C THR A 207 -13.34 11.28 -21.42
N ASP A 208 -14.23 12.15 -20.92
CA ASP A 208 -14.16 13.58 -21.16
C ASP A 208 -12.99 14.19 -20.36
N MET A 209 -11.94 14.58 -21.07
CA MET A 209 -10.74 15.18 -20.50
C MET A 209 -10.98 16.54 -19.84
N TYR A 210 -12.13 17.17 -20.08
CA TYR A 210 -12.50 18.47 -19.51
C TYR A 210 -13.52 18.35 -18.37
N ALA A 211 -13.92 17.14 -17.99
CA ALA A 211 -14.85 16.93 -16.90
C ALA A 211 -14.28 17.51 -15.59
N GLN A 212 -15.08 18.34 -14.94
CA GLN A 212 -14.74 18.94 -13.65
C GLN A 212 -15.59 18.32 -12.55
N GLY A 213 -14.98 18.10 -11.39
CA GLY A 213 -15.71 17.73 -10.19
C GLY A 213 -16.72 18.81 -9.78
N PRO A 214 -17.80 18.44 -9.09
CA PRO A 214 -18.85 19.38 -8.70
C PRO A 214 -18.29 20.48 -7.78
N PRO A 215 -18.43 21.77 -8.14
CA PRO A 215 -17.88 22.88 -7.35
C PRO A 215 -18.57 22.95 -5.97
N GLY A 216 -17.80 23.28 -4.94
CA GLY A 216 -18.31 23.44 -3.56
C GLY A 216 -18.66 22.13 -2.84
N ARG A 217 -18.48 20.97 -3.48
CA ARG A 217 -18.82 19.67 -2.88
C ARG A 217 -18.04 19.39 -1.60
N THR A 218 -16.73 19.67 -1.61
CA THR A 218 -15.86 19.42 -0.45
C THR A 218 -16.32 20.26 0.75
N GLU A 219 -16.59 21.54 0.50
CA GLU A 219 -17.04 22.53 1.48
C GLU A 219 -18.40 22.18 2.08
N ALA A 220 -19.28 21.55 1.30
CA ALA A 220 -20.58 21.07 1.79
C ALA A 220 -20.46 19.74 2.55
N MET A 221 -19.61 18.81 2.07
CA MET A 221 -19.50 17.45 2.62
C MET A 221 -18.92 17.43 4.04
N ILE A 222 -17.78 18.09 4.24
CA ILE A 222 -17.02 18.06 5.52
C ILE A 222 -17.90 18.47 6.73
N PRO A 223 -18.53 19.65 6.74
CA PRO A 223 -19.40 20.05 7.85
C PRO A 223 -20.60 19.13 8.03
N LEU A 224 -21.18 18.67 6.92
CA LEU A 224 -22.41 17.88 6.97
C LEU A 224 -22.16 16.49 7.56
N VAL A 225 -21.05 15.84 7.21
CA VAL A 225 -20.67 14.55 7.80
C VAL A 225 -20.43 14.69 9.30
N ARG A 226 -19.68 15.72 9.74
CA ARG A 226 -19.49 15.99 11.17
C ARG A 226 -20.82 16.23 11.89
N LYS A 227 -21.70 17.05 11.33
CA LYS A 227 -23.03 17.30 11.88
C LYS A 227 -23.87 16.02 11.99
N THR A 228 -23.78 15.14 10.99
CA THR A 228 -24.59 13.92 10.89
C THR A 228 -24.18 12.87 11.90
N PHE A 229 -22.88 12.64 12.09
CA PHE A 229 -22.36 11.55 12.94
C PHE A 229 -21.90 12.01 14.33
N GLY A 230 -21.88 13.33 14.58
CA GLY A 230 -21.51 13.92 15.85
C GLY A 230 -20.02 13.79 16.19
N ASP A 231 -19.62 14.30 17.37
CA ASP A 231 -18.21 14.43 17.76
C ASP A 231 -17.52 13.10 18.11
N LYS A 232 -18.28 12.03 18.38
CA LYS A 232 -17.72 10.73 18.78
C LYS A 232 -17.22 9.91 17.59
N MET A 233 -17.74 10.16 16.39
CA MET A 233 -17.29 9.47 15.17
C MET A 233 -15.87 9.93 14.80
N ALA A 234 -14.96 8.96 14.63
CA ALA A 234 -13.65 9.24 14.03
C ALA A 234 -13.83 9.47 12.54
N LEU A 235 -13.44 10.65 12.05
CA LEU A 235 -13.61 11.03 10.65
C LEU A 235 -12.26 11.22 9.98
N TYR A 236 -12.15 10.68 8.77
CA TYR A 236 -11.00 10.79 7.89
C TYR A 236 -11.46 11.27 6.52
N ALA A 237 -10.56 11.89 5.77
CA ALA A 237 -10.85 12.37 4.42
C ALA A 237 -9.74 11.92 3.47
N ASP A 238 -10.14 11.52 2.27
CA ASP A 238 -9.25 11.09 1.20
C ASP A 238 -9.58 11.85 -0.09
N SER A 239 -8.56 12.45 -0.71
CA SER A 239 -8.71 13.21 -1.96
C SER A 239 -8.27 12.45 -3.21
N ASN A 240 -7.53 11.35 -3.07
CA ASN A 240 -6.87 10.62 -4.16
C ASN A 240 -6.18 11.58 -5.14
N SER A 241 -5.17 12.30 -4.64
CA SER A 241 -4.29 13.14 -5.42
C SER A 241 -4.94 14.35 -6.12
N PHE A 242 -6.06 14.85 -5.60
CA PHE A 242 -6.90 15.78 -6.37
C PHE A 242 -6.43 17.24 -6.34
N TYR A 243 -5.85 17.72 -5.24
CA TYR A 243 -5.62 19.16 -5.05
C TYR A 243 -4.21 19.60 -5.48
N SER A 244 -4.07 20.90 -5.73
CA SER A 244 -2.77 21.57 -5.65
C SER A 244 -2.39 21.82 -4.19
N VAL A 245 -1.11 22.06 -3.89
CA VAL A 245 -0.63 22.36 -2.52
C VAL A 245 -1.46 23.44 -1.82
N LYS A 246 -1.73 24.57 -2.50
CA LYS A 246 -2.48 25.68 -1.90
C LYS A 246 -3.91 25.28 -1.55
N GLU A 247 -4.60 24.57 -2.44
CA GLU A 247 -5.96 24.11 -2.19
C GLU A 247 -6.01 22.99 -1.16
N ALA A 248 -5.04 22.08 -1.17
CA ALA A 248 -4.88 21.05 -0.16
C ALA A 248 -4.75 21.67 1.24
N ILE A 249 -3.91 22.70 1.42
CA ILE A 249 -3.77 23.39 2.70
C ILE A 249 -5.10 24.04 3.11
N ARG A 250 -5.81 24.70 2.19
CA ARG A 250 -7.12 25.30 2.46
C ARG A 250 -8.15 24.26 2.93
N VAL A 251 -8.23 23.12 2.24
CA VAL A 251 -9.13 22.01 2.60
C VAL A 251 -8.69 21.35 3.90
N GLY A 252 -7.39 21.19 4.13
CA GLY A 252 -6.83 20.70 5.38
C GLY A 252 -7.24 21.55 6.59
N LYS A 253 -7.19 22.89 6.47
CA LYS A 253 -7.70 23.80 7.52
C LYS A 253 -9.20 23.65 7.77
N LEU A 254 -9.98 23.38 6.73
CA LEU A 254 -11.40 23.06 6.89
C LEU A 254 -11.60 21.72 7.62
N LEU A 255 -10.82 20.69 7.29
CA LEU A 255 -10.84 19.40 7.98
C LEU A 255 -10.46 19.53 9.47
N GLU A 256 -9.45 20.33 9.80
CA GLU A 256 -9.07 20.68 11.18
C GLU A 256 -10.24 21.31 11.94
N GLN A 257 -10.92 22.30 11.35
CA GLN A 257 -12.06 22.99 11.94
C GLN A 257 -13.18 22.00 12.35
N TYR A 258 -13.40 20.95 11.53
CA TYR A 258 -14.41 19.92 11.79
C TYR A 258 -13.83 18.66 12.47
N LYS A 259 -12.62 18.76 13.04
CA LYS A 259 -11.96 17.74 13.86
C LYS A 259 -11.81 16.39 13.14
N TYR A 260 -11.45 16.42 11.86
CA TYR A 260 -11.02 15.22 11.15
C TYR A 260 -9.64 14.79 11.67
N ARG A 261 -9.35 13.48 11.60
CA ARG A 261 -8.20 12.87 12.26
C ARG A 261 -7.01 12.64 11.34
N TYR A 262 -7.23 12.48 10.04
CA TYR A 262 -6.16 12.54 9.04
C TYR A 262 -6.73 12.97 7.68
N PHE A 263 -5.84 13.50 6.84
CA PHE A 263 -6.10 13.87 5.45
C PHE A 263 -5.21 13.04 4.51
N GLU A 264 -5.82 12.17 3.73
CA GLU A 264 -5.14 11.19 2.88
C GLU A 264 -4.99 11.70 1.44
N GLU A 265 -3.78 11.51 0.93
CA GLU A 265 -3.36 11.76 -0.46
C GLU A 265 -3.88 13.10 -1.00
N PRO A 266 -3.49 14.24 -0.39
CA PRO A 266 -4.05 15.55 -0.71
C PRO A 266 -3.64 16.08 -2.09
N VAL A 267 -2.43 15.75 -2.53
CA VAL A 267 -1.80 16.15 -3.79
C VAL A 267 -1.27 14.89 -4.48
N MET A 268 -0.73 14.99 -5.70
CA MET A 268 -0.21 13.80 -6.40
C MET A 268 0.69 12.93 -5.51
N PHE A 269 0.35 11.65 -5.41
CA PHE A 269 0.95 10.70 -4.48
C PHE A 269 2.48 10.58 -4.58
N ASP A 270 3.06 10.82 -5.77
CA ASP A 270 4.50 10.74 -6.03
C ASP A 270 5.21 12.11 -5.93
N HIS A 271 4.47 13.19 -5.70
CA HIS A 271 5.01 14.53 -5.45
C HIS A 271 5.38 14.69 -3.96
N LEU A 272 6.38 13.92 -3.53
CA LEU A 272 6.77 13.81 -2.11
C LEU A 272 7.04 15.16 -1.43
N GLU A 273 7.71 16.09 -2.10
CA GLU A 273 7.97 17.45 -1.56
C GLU A 273 6.70 18.29 -1.41
N GLU A 274 5.72 18.10 -2.30
CA GLU A 274 4.41 18.78 -2.20
C GLU A 274 3.59 18.19 -1.05
N ILE A 275 3.60 16.87 -0.88
CA ILE A 275 2.98 16.18 0.27
C ILE A 275 3.57 16.73 1.56
N LYS A 276 4.90 16.85 1.65
CA LYS A 276 5.56 17.42 2.82
C LYS A 276 5.18 18.88 3.04
N ALA A 277 5.14 19.70 2.01
CA ALA A 277 4.72 21.10 2.14
C ALA A 277 3.30 21.23 2.70
N VAL A 278 2.38 20.33 2.32
CA VAL A 278 1.03 20.26 2.89
C VAL A 278 1.07 19.79 4.34
N ALA A 279 1.81 18.72 4.65
CA ALA A 279 1.94 18.20 6.01
C ALA A 279 2.52 19.23 6.99
N ASP A 280 3.60 19.93 6.60
CA ASP A 280 4.26 20.95 7.42
C ASP A 280 3.35 22.17 7.70
N ALA A 281 2.36 22.44 6.83
CA ALA A 281 1.42 23.55 6.96
C ALA A 281 0.16 23.21 7.79
N LEU A 282 -0.08 21.93 8.09
CA LEU A 282 -1.29 21.42 8.72
C LEU A 282 -0.98 20.82 10.10
N ALA A 283 -1.94 20.95 11.02
CA ALA A 283 -1.95 20.26 12.30
C ALA A 283 -2.64 18.89 12.18
N ILE A 284 -3.53 18.72 11.20
CA ILE A 284 -4.11 17.40 10.88
C ILE A 284 -3.03 16.53 10.21
N PRO A 285 -2.81 15.28 10.67
CA PRO A 285 -1.88 14.35 10.03
C PRO A 285 -2.22 14.13 8.55
N VAL A 286 -1.18 14.08 7.71
CA VAL A 286 -1.31 13.76 6.29
C VAL A 286 -0.88 12.31 6.06
N ALA A 287 -1.69 11.54 5.33
CA ALA A 287 -1.39 10.14 4.99
C ALA A 287 -1.12 10.01 3.48
N ASN A 288 -0.22 9.12 3.08
CA ASN A 288 0.11 8.81 1.68
C ASN A 288 0.62 7.36 1.56
N GLY A 289 0.56 6.78 0.35
CA GLY A 289 1.33 5.57 0.02
C GLY A 289 0.54 4.41 -0.58
N GLU A 290 -0.74 4.55 -0.90
CA GLU A 290 -1.53 3.43 -1.44
C GLU A 290 -1.07 3.00 -2.85
N GLN A 291 -0.51 3.92 -3.65
CA GLN A 291 0.10 3.61 -4.96
C GLN A 291 1.62 3.49 -4.90
N ASP A 292 2.24 3.77 -3.74
CA ASP A 292 3.68 3.60 -3.54
C ASP A 292 4.03 2.11 -3.56
N TYR A 293 4.96 1.75 -4.45
CA TYR A 293 5.47 0.40 -4.61
C TYR A 293 6.97 0.30 -4.30
N SER A 294 7.61 1.43 -4.07
CA SER A 294 9.05 1.54 -3.92
C SER A 294 9.42 1.61 -2.45
N PHE A 295 10.28 0.71 -1.99
CA PHE A 295 10.90 0.84 -0.67
C PHE A 295 11.60 2.17 -0.48
N TYR A 296 12.11 2.81 -1.55
CA TYR A 296 12.72 4.14 -1.48
C TYR A 296 11.68 5.24 -1.25
N GLY A 297 10.48 5.11 -1.83
CA GLY A 297 9.36 6.03 -1.59
C GLY A 297 8.93 6.00 -0.13
N PHE A 298 8.63 4.81 0.39
CA PHE A 298 8.33 4.63 1.82
C PHE A 298 9.48 5.07 2.74
N ARG A 299 10.74 4.79 2.36
CA ARG A 299 11.91 5.25 3.12
C ARG A 299 12.00 6.77 3.18
N TRP A 300 11.67 7.48 2.10
CA TRP A 300 11.61 8.94 2.10
C TRP A 300 10.45 9.43 2.97
N LEU A 301 9.25 8.87 2.83
CA LEU A 301 8.07 9.27 3.63
C LEU A 301 8.39 9.16 5.13
N LEU A 302 8.92 8.02 5.58
CA LEU A 302 9.24 7.78 6.99
C LEU A 302 10.41 8.63 7.52
N ALA A 303 11.34 9.03 6.65
CA ALA A 303 12.51 9.81 7.06
C ALA A 303 12.24 11.33 7.08
N ASN A 304 11.16 11.79 6.43
CA ASN A 304 10.81 13.20 6.29
C ASN A 304 9.47 13.58 6.92
N ASP A 305 8.82 12.63 7.60
CA ASP A 305 7.76 12.84 8.59
C ASP A 305 8.20 13.84 9.69
#